data_AF-A0A840UTK6-F1
#
_entry.id   AF-A0A840UTK6-F1
#
_cell.length_a   1.000
_cell.length_b   1.000
_cell.length_c   1.000
_cell.angle_alpha   90.00
_cell.angle_beta   90.00
_cell.angle_gamma   90.00
#
_symmetry.space_group_name_H-M   'P 1'
#
loop_
_entity.id
_entity.type
_entity.pdbx_description
1 polymer ?
#
loop_
_entity_poly.entity_id
_entity_poly.type
_entity_poly.pdbx_seq_one_letter_code
_entity_poly.pdbx_strand_id
1 'polypeptide(L)' 'MKKDCLHCKHYRLDDIASGVCRVEKMDIYPIKRNEDSCPSWRDCGQQYYIRLGWIKAKKEAATSAV' A
#
# COMPACT_ATOMS: atom_id res chain seq x y z
N MET A 1 4.05 -6.94 13.89
CA MET A 1 3.55 -6.39 12.61
C MET A 1 3.92 -4.92 12.53
N LYS A 2 4.44 -4.44 11.40
CA LYS A 2 4.78 -3.02 11.23
C LYS A 2 3.49 -2.21 11.03
N LYS A 3 3.34 -1.09 11.73
CA LYS A 3 2.16 -0.23 11.63
C LYS A 3 2.33 0.80 10.52
N ASP A 4 2.38 0.33 9.27
CA ASP A 4 2.42 1.21 8.09
C ASP A 4 1.25 0.96 7.13
N CYS A 5 1.08 1.83 6.14
CA CYS A 5 0.01 1.78 5.15
C CYS A 5 0.03 0.47 4.37
N LEU A 6 1.21 -0.06 4.01
CA LEU A 6 1.31 -1.32 3.29
C LEU A 6 0.72 -2.50 4.08
N HIS A 7 0.82 -2.47 5.42
CA HIS A 7 0.20 -3.43 6.34
C HIS A 7 -1.24 -3.07 6.77
N CYS A 8 -1.82 -1.98 6.26
CA CYS A 8 -3.11 -1.48 6.70
C CYS A 8 -4.28 -2.01 5.85
N LYS A 9 -5.37 -2.46 6.49
CA LYS A 9 -6.62 -2.94 5.83
C LYS A 9 -7.30 -1.85 5.00
N HIS A 10 -7.13 -0.59 5.40
CA HIS A 10 -7.76 0.56 4.76
C HIS A 10 -7.00 1.08 3.54
N TYR A 11 -5.72 0.73 3.42
CA TYR A 11 -4.88 1.12 2.29
C TYR A 11 -5.28 0.39 1.01
N ARG A 12 -5.37 1.12 -0.09
CA ARG A 12 -5.47 0.56 -1.45
C ARG A 12 -4.18 0.92 -2.16
N LEU A 13 -3.40 -0.09 -2.52
CA LEU A 13 -2.16 0.09 -3.27
C LEU A 13 -2.50 0.50 -4.72
N ASP A 14 -1.88 1.56 -5.22
CA ASP A 14 -2.07 2.03 -6.60
C ASP A 14 -0.81 1.84 -7.45
N ASP A 15 0.38 2.04 -6.86
CA ASP A 15 1.67 1.82 -7.51
C ASP A 15 2.68 1.12 -6.58
N ILE A 16 3.94 0.98 -7.02
CA ILE A 16 4.97 0.23 -6.29
C ILE A 16 5.41 0.91 -4.97
N ALA A 17 5.13 2.20 -4.80
CA ALA A 17 5.56 3.05 -3.70
C ALA A 17 4.40 3.70 -2.94
N SER A 18 3.22 3.82 -3.57
CA SER A 18 2.12 4.60 -3.05
C SER A 18 0.73 4.02 -3.36
N GLY A 19 -0.27 4.59 -2.72
CA GLY A 19 -1.67 4.20 -2.81
C GLY A 19 -2.52 5.18 -2.03
N VAL A 20 -3.78 4.83 -1.76
CA VAL A 20 -4.73 5.72 -1.09
C VAL A 20 -5.27 5.17 0.22
N CYS A 21 -5.51 6.07 1.19
CA CYS A 21 -6.18 5.72 2.45
C CYS A 21 -7.71 5.83 2.30
N ARG A 22 -8.42 4.71 2.44
CA ARG A 22 -9.90 4.70 2.30
C ARG A 22 -10.68 5.12 3.55
N VAL A 23 -9.99 5.41 4.66
CA VAL A 23 -10.61 5.94 5.89
C VAL A 23 -10.65 7.47 5.88
N GLU A 24 -9.60 8.11 5.38
CA GLU A 24 -9.54 9.56 5.18
C GLU A 24 -10.32 9.94 3.91
N LYS A 25 -11.61 9.59 3.87
CA LYS A 25 -12.49 9.94 2.76
C LYS A 25 -12.89 11.41 2.86
N MET A 26 -12.23 12.24 2.07
CA MET A 26 -12.69 13.61 1.74
C MET A 26 -13.37 13.57 0.36
N ASP A 27 -13.29 14.65 -0.42
CA ASP A 27 -13.72 14.67 -1.82
C ASP A 27 -12.85 13.77 -2.70
N ILE A 28 -11.56 13.65 -2.37
CA ILE A 28 -10.57 12.77 -3.01
C ILE A 28 -9.81 12.02 -1.91
N TYR A 29 -9.53 10.73 -2.11
CA TYR A 29 -8.71 9.98 -1.17
C TYR A 29 -7.25 10.45 -1.21
N PRO A 30 -6.62 10.74 -0.06
CA PRO A 30 -5.24 11.19 -0.03
C PRO A 30 -4.29 10.06 -0.43
N ILE A 31 -3.31 10.40 -1.26
CA ILE A 31 -2.18 9.53 -1.58
C ILE A 31 -1.30 9.40 -0.33
N LYS A 32 -0.89 8.17 -0.02
CA LYS A 32 -0.01 7.79 1.07
C LYS A 32 1.13 6.93 0.52
N ARG A 33 2.32 7.07 1.08
CA ARG A 33 3.44 6.16 0.84
C ARG A 33 3.20 4.85 1.59
N ASN A 34 3.82 3.77 1.11
CA ASN A 34 3.77 2.46 1.75
C ASN A 34 4.22 2.49 3.22
N GLU A 35 5.17 3.36 3.55
CA GLU A 35 5.78 3.49 4.87
C GLU A 35 5.04 4.45 5.82
N ASP A 36 4.04 5.20 5.32
CA ASP A 36 3.25 6.12 6.15
C ASP A 36 2.40 5.37 7.18
N SER A 37 1.91 6.06 8.20
CA SER A 37 1.02 5.48 9.21
C SER A 37 0.03 6.50 9.76
N CYS A 38 -1.06 6.03 10.37
CA CYS A 38 -2.03 6.89 11.05
C CYS A 38 -2.74 6.17 12.21
N PRO A 39 -3.43 6.90 13.11
CA PRO A 39 -4.13 6.31 14.25
C PRO A 39 -5.24 5.31 13.88
N SER A 40 -5.83 5.44 12.69
CA SER A 40 -6.88 4.54 12.18
C SER A 40 -6.34 3.21 11.62
N TRP A 41 -5.05 2.92 11.81
CA TRP A 41 -4.42 1.72 11.30
C TRP A 41 -5.07 0.43 11.83
N ARG A 42 -5.28 -0.53 10.94
CA ARG A 42 -5.77 -1.87 11.23
C ARG A 42 -5.00 -2.88 10.41
N ASP A 43 -4.59 -3.98 11.02
CA ASP A 43 -3.85 -5.04 10.32
C ASP A 43 -4.64 -5.60 9.14
N CYS A 44 -3.96 -5.79 8.01
CA CYS A 44 -4.54 -6.41 6.81
C CYS A 44 -4.26 -7.91 6.69
N GLY A 45 -3.43 -8.48 7.58
CA GLY A 45 -3.10 -9.90 7.60
C GLY A 45 -2.50 -10.36 6.26
N GLN A 46 -3.08 -11.40 5.66
CA GLN A 46 -2.58 -12.00 4.42
C GLN A 46 -2.56 -11.03 3.22
N GLN A 47 -3.39 -9.99 3.23
CA GLN A 47 -3.41 -8.97 2.16
C GLN A 47 -2.05 -8.28 1.99
N TYR A 48 -1.24 -8.19 3.04
CA TYR A 48 0.12 -7.66 2.97
C TYR A 48 0.98 -8.45 1.96
N TYR A 49 0.94 -9.77 2.01
CA TYR A 49 1.76 -10.62 1.14
C TYR A 49 1.31 -10.56 -0.33
N ILE A 50 0.01 -10.40 -0.57
CA ILE A 50 -0.53 -10.18 -1.91
C ILE A 50 0.02 -8.86 -2.49
N ARG A 51 -0.02 -7.77 -1.71
CA ARG A 51 0.54 -6.47 -2.11
C ARG A 51 2.03 -6.56 -2.35
N LEU A 52 2.77 -7.22 -1.45
CA LEU A 52 4.21 -7.40 -1.58
C LEU A 52 4.58 -8.20 -2.84
N GLY A 53 3.85 -9.27 -3.15
CA GLY A 53 4.03 -10.05 -4.38
C GLY A 53 3.82 -9.22 -5.63
N TRP A 54 2.75 -8.40 -5.66
CA TRP A 54 2.48 -7.50 -6.77
C TRP A 54 3.58 -6.44 -6.95
N ILE A 55 4.06 -5.83 -5.86
CA ILE A 55 5.17 -4.84 -5.90
C ILE A 55 6.43 -5.48 -6.49
N LYS A 56 6.78 -6.69 -6.06
CA LYS A 56 7.95 -7.42 -6.58
C LYS A 56 7.84 -7.68 -8.08
N ALA A 57 6.71 -8.24 -8.53
CA ALA A 57 6.47 -8.52 -9.94
C ALA A 57 6.54 -7.24 -10.81
N LYS A 58 6.00 -6.12 -10.32
CA LYS A 58 6.09 -4.82 -11.01
C LYS A 58 7.51 -4.29 -11.10
N LYS A 59 8.31 -4.43 -10.05
CA LYS A 59 9.72 -4.02 -10.05
C LYS A 59 10.54 -4.87 -11.02
N GLU A 60 10.36 -6.19 -11.00
CA GLU A 60 11.03 -7.12 -11.90
C GLU A 60 10.70 -6.79 -13.37
N ALA A 61 9.42 -6.57 -13.69
CA ALA A 61 9.01 -6.18 -15.04
C ALA A 61 9.64 -4.85 -15.50
N ALA A 62 9.82 -3.89 -14.59
CA ALA A 62 10.48 -2.62 -14.91
C ALA A 62 11.99 -2.78 -15.14
N THR A 63 12.64 -3.73 -14.47
CA THR A 63 14.08 -4.00 -14.63
C THR A 63 14.38 -4.87 -15.85
N SER A 64 13.49 -5.78 -16.24
CA SER A 64 13.66 -6.65 -17.41
C SER A 64 13.33 -5.98 -18.75
N ALA A 65 12.86 -4.73 -18.74
CA ALA A 65 12.56 -3.94 -19.94
C ALA A 65 13.74 -3.08 -20.41
N VAL A 66 14.93 -3.27 -19.83
CA VAL A 66 16.17 -2.54 -20.12
C VAL A 66 17.22 -3.49 -20.68
#